data_AF-V5GHU7-F1
#
_entry.id   AF-V5GHU7-F1
#
_cell.length_a   1.000
_cell.length_b   1.000
_cell.length_c   1.000
_cell.angle_alpha   90.00
_cell.angle_beta   90.00
_cell.angle_gamma   90.00
#
_symmetry.space_group_name_H-M   'P 1'
#
loop_
_entity.id
_entity.type
_entity.pdbx_description
1 polymer ?
#
loop_
_entity_poly.entity_id
_entity_poly.type
_entity_poly.pdbx_seq_one_letter_code
_entity_poly.pdbx_strand_id
1 'polypeptide(L)'
;GKSNNQMLKFFMDIKGKFPNKVIRKGAFREQHFDGNCNFLYHEIDKVTEREKVVVMSVVKVTRDLQAELVAGQGLPADQLRKVTQLKDLLEKALAIDPAKRISLNNALTHPFIQDKI
;
A
#
# COMPACT_ATOMS: atom_id res chain seq x y z
N GLY A 1 3.10 -8.11 -8.84
CA GLY A 1 2.90 -7.13 -9.91
C GLY A 1 3.76 -7.51 -11.10
N LYS A 2 3.34 -7.16 -12.31
CA LYS A 2 4.03 -7.42 -13.57
C LYS A 2 5.09 -6.36 -13.89
N SER A 3 5.04 -5.19 -13.24
CA SER A 3 6.00 -4.10 -13.38
C SER A 3 6.14 -3.30 -12.08
N ASN A 4 7.20 -2.48 -11.97
CA ASN A 4 7.37 -1.54 -10.86
C ASN A 4 6.21 -0.55 -10.77
N ASN A 5 5.71 -0.07 -11.92
CA ASN A 5 4.55 0.81 -11.98
C ASN A 5 3.30 0.14 -11.36
N GLN A 6 3.04 -1.13 -11.71
CA GLN A 6 1.92 -1.86 -11.14
C GLN A 6 2.09 -2.09 -9.62
N MET A 7 3.32 -2.28 -9.13
CA MET A 7 3.56 -2.37 -7.69
C MET A 7 3.24 -1.06 -6.97
N LEU A 8 3.60 0.09 -7.53
CA LEU A 8 3.22 1.39 -6.98
C LEU A 8 1.69 1.56 -6.95
N LYS A 9 0.98 1.12 -7.99
CA LYS A 9 -0.49 1.10 -8.01
C LYS A 9 -1.07 0.26 -6.88
N PHE A 10 -0.55 -0.95 -6.64
CA PHE A 10 -1.04 -1.80 -5.55
C PHE A 10 -0.80 -1.20 -4.17
N PHE A 11 0.33 -0.53 -3.95
CA PHE A 11 0.54 0.24 -2.73
C PHE A 11 -0.50 1.36 -2.59
N MET A 12 -0.73 2.09 -3.68
CA MET A 12 -1.70 3.18 -3.73
C MET A 12 -3.15 2.73 -3.50
N ASP A 13 -3.51 1.52 -3.92
CA ASP A 13 -4.86 0.98 -3.70
C ASP A 13 -5.17 0.72 -2.22
N ILE A 14 -4.15 0.48 -1.40
CA ILE A 14 -4.27 0.27 0.05
C ILE A 14 -3.99 1.56 0.84
N LYS A 15 -2.94 2.31 0.45
CA LYS A 15 -2.40 3.44 1.22
C LYS A 15 -2.76 4.81 0.68
N GLY A 16 -3.36 4.88 -0.51
CA GLY A 16 -3.64 6.12 -1.21
C GLY A 16 -2.39 6.71 -1.87
N LYS A 17 -2.51 7.95 -2.35
CA LYS A 17 -1.45 8.64 -3.10
C LYS A 17 -0.15 8.75 -2.30
N PHE A 18 0.97 8.50 -2.96
CA PHE A 18 2.29 8.77 -2.38
C PHE A 18 2.43 10.27 -2.06
N PRO A 19 2.96 10.65 -0.89
CA PRO A 19 3.17 12.06 -0.57
C PRO A 19 4.10 12.73 -1.58
N ASN A 20 3.75 13.93 -2.04
CA ASN A 20 4.55 14.68 -3.03
C ASN A 20 6.03 14.85 -2.58
N LYS A 21 6.28 15.00 -1.28
CA LYS A 21 7.64 15.08 -0.71
C LYS A 21 8.46 13.81 -0.96
N VAL A 22 7.82 12.63 -0.93
CA VAL A 22 8.48 11.35 -1.21
C VAL A 22 8.72 11.22 -2.72
N ILE A 23 7.70 11.52 -3.54
CA ILE A 23 7.79 11.46 -5.00
C ILE A 23 8.95 12.33 -5.51
N ARG A 24 9.05 13.58 -5.04
CA ARG A 24 10.07 14.54 -5.51
C ARG A 24 11.50 14.10 -5.20
N LYS A 25 11.72 13.26 -4.19
CA LYS A 25 13.04 12.69 -3.84
C LYS A 25 13.42 11.47 -4.68
N GLY A 26 12.49 10.88 -5.41
CA GLY A 26 12.73 9.67 -6.19
C GLY A 26 13.57 9.95 -7.44
N ALA A 27 14.65 9.19 -7.64
CA ALA A 27 15.49 9.27 -8.84
C ALA A 27 14.74 8.86 -10.12
N PHE A 28 13.82 7.89 -10.01
CA PHE A 28 13.04 7.37 -11.13
C PHE A 28 11.61 7.94 -11.19
N ARG A 29 11.36 9.08 -10.53
CA ARG A 29 10.00 9.64 -10.40
C ARG A 29 9.33 9.89 -11.75
N GLU A 30 10.10 10.32 -12.75
CA GLU A 30 9.59 10.70 -14.08
C GLU A 30 9.08 9.50 -14.88
N GLN A 31 9.44 8.27 -14.50
CA GLN A 31 8.89 7.03 -15.10
C GLN A 31 7.49 6.69 -14.59
N HIS A 32 7.04 7.33 -13.50
CA HIS A 32 5.83 6.91 -12.76
C HIS A 32 4.94 8.09 -12.38
N PHE A 33 5.44 9.32 -12.41
CA PHE A 33 4.71 10.51 -12.02
C PHE A 33 4.99 11.66 -12.98
N ASP A 34 3.98 12.48 -13.26
CA ASP A 34 4.15 13.73 -14.03
C ASP A 34 4.73 14.87 -13.18
N GLY A 35 4.96 16.04 -13.78
CA GLY A 35 5.48 17.23 -13.08
C GLY A 35 4.60 17.73 -11.93
N ASN A 36 3.30 17.41 -11.96
CA ASN A 36 2.32 17.73 -10.92
C ASN A 36 2.22 16.62 -9.84
N CYS A 37 3.10 15.61 -9.89
CA CYS A 37 3.09 14.44 -9.02
C CYS A 37 1.80 13.59 -9.17
N ASN A 38 1.14 13.62 -10.33
CA ASN A 38 0.06 12.68 -10.64
C ASN A 38 0.67 11.34 -11.07
N PHE A 39 0.03 10.25 -10.68
CA PHE A 39 0.55 8.92 -11.00
C PHE A 39 0.23 8.55 -12.46
N LEU A 40 1.24 8.11 -13.20
CA LEU A 40 1.15 7.63 -14.57
C LEU A 40 0.94 6.13 -14.52
N TYR A 41 -0.30 5.65 -14.55
CA TYR A 41 -0.56 4.22 -14.50
C TYR A 41 -0.41 3.59 -15.89
N HIS A 42 0.50 2.63 -16.02
CA HIS A 42 0.75 1.91 -17.26
C HIS A 42 -0.08 0.63 -17.25
N GLU A 43 -1.12 0.59 -18.08
CA GLU A 43 -1.98 -0.58 -18.25
C GLU A 43 -1.96 -1.08 -19.68
N ILE A 44 -2.26 -2.37 -19.85
CA ILE A 44 -2.47 -2.96 -21.17
C ILE A 44 -3.97 -2.89 -21.44
N ASP A 45 -4.34 -2.20 -22.51
CA ASP A 45 -5.73 -2.15 -22.96
C ASP A 45 -6.18 -3.57 -23.35
N LYS A 46 -7.27 -4.05 -22.72
CA LYS A 46 -7.72 -5.45 -22.84
C LYS A 46 -8.25 -5.80 -24.23
N VAL A 47 -8.59 -4.81 -25.05
CA VAL A 47 -9.17 -5.03 -26.39
C VAL A 47 -8.06 -4.96 -27.43
N THR A 48 -7.19 -3.95 -27.33
CA THR A 48 -6.16 -3.68 -28.33
C THR A 48 -4.81 -4.31 -28.02
N GLU A 49 -4.64 -4.84 -26.79
CA GLU A 49 -3.39 -5.41 -26.25
C GLU A 49 -2.20 -4.43 -26.26
N ARG A 50 -2.46 -3.13 -26.41
CA ARG A 50 -1.44 -2.08 -26.44
C ARG A 50 -1.27 -1.44 -25.08
N GLU A 51 -0.06 -0.96 -24.81
CA GLU A 51 0.20 -0.14 -23.62
C GLU A 51 -0.52 1.20 -23.72
N LYS A 52 -1.15 1.58 -22.62
CA LYS A 52 -1.82 2.86 -22.42
C LYS A 52 -1.37 3.45 -21.08
N VAL A 53 -1.10 4.76 -21.09
CA VAL A 53 -0.81 5.51 -19.88
C VAL A 53 -2.05 6.30 -19.46
N VAL A 54 -2.52 6.04 -18.24
CA VAL A 54 -3.65 6.76 -17.62
C VAL A 54 -3.10 7.67 -16.52
N VAL A 55 -3.38 8.97 -16.62
CA VAL A 55 -2.98 9.95 -15.61
C VAL A 55 -3.99 9.93 -14.46
N MET A 56 -3.54 9.55 -13.27
CA MET A 56 -4.33 9.50 -12.05
C MET A 56 -4.00 10.70 -11.16
N SER A 57 -4.81 11.76 -11.27
CA SER A 57 -4.71 12.96 -10.42
C SER A 57 -5.24 12.72 -9.01
N VAL A 58 -6.31 11.92 -8.90
CA VAL A 58 -6.91 11.46 -7.64
C VAL A 58 -6.73 9.95 -7.52
N VAL A 59 -6.15 9.52 -6.40
CA VAL A 59 -5.98 8.11 -6.07
C VAL A 59 -6.87 7.80 -4.89
N LYS A 60 -7.94 7.05 -5.13
CA LYS A 60 -8.84 6.55 -4.08
C LYS A 60 -8.27 5.25 -3.51
N VAL A 61 -8.33 5.10 -2.19
CA VAL A 61 -8.11 3.80 -1.55
C VAL A 61 -9.29 2.91 -1.93
N THR A 62 -8.99 1.76 -2.54
CA THR A 62 -10.01 0.83 -3.07
C THR A 62 -9.94 -0.54 -2.39
N ARG A 63 -8.86 -0.82 -1.66
CA ARG A 63 -8.63 -2.07 -0.94
C ARG A 63 -8.66 -1.83 0.56
N ASP A 64 -9.36 -2.71 1.27
CA ASP A 64 -9.41 -2.72 2.72
C ASP A 64 -8.57 -3.87 3.27
N LEU A 65 -7.44 -3.53 3.89
CA LEU A 65 -6.52 -4.51 4.47
C LEU A 65 -7.18 -5.34 5.58
N GLN A 66 -8.11 -4.79 6.37
CA GLN A 66 -8.81 -5.57 7.39
C GLN A 66 -9.66 -6.65 6.74
N ALA A 67 -10.48 -6.24 5.77
CA ALA A 67 -11.38 -7.16 5.06
C ALA A 67 -10.60 -8.26 4.34
N GLU A 68 -9.45 -7.92 3.74
CA GLU A 68 -8.57 -8.88 3.07
C GLU A 68 -7.90 -9.86 4.04
N LEU A 69 -7.47 -9.39 5.22
CA LEU A 69 -6.89 -10.27 6.24
C LEU A 69 -7.92 -11.20 6.88
N VAL A 70 -9.16 -10.73 7.07
CA VAL A 70 -10.27 -11.56 7.58
C VAL A 70 -10.77 -12.53 6.50
N ALA A 71 -10.69 -12.15 5.23
CA ALA A 71 -11.06 -12.98 4.08
C ALA A 71 -12.47 -13.60 4.17
N GLY A 72 -13.43 -12.87 4.77
CA GLY A 72 -14.81 -13.33 4.96
C GLY A 72 -14.98 -14.44 6.01
N GLN A 73 -13.94 -14.77 6.78
CA GLN A 73 -14.01 -15.79 7.83
C GLN A 73 -14.75 -15.26 9.06
N GLY A 74 -15.62 -16.10 9.64
CA GLY A 74 -16.27 -15.82 10.92
C GLY A 74 -15.33 -16.09 12.10
N LEU A 75 -14.34 -15.22 12.29
CA LEU A 75 -13.30 -15.41 13.31
C LEU A 75 -13.85 -15.22 14.74
N PRO A 76 -13.43 -16.08 15.70
CA PRO A 76 -13.60 -15.82 17.13
C PRO A 76 -12.99 -14.48 17.57
N ALA A 77 -13.48 -13.92 18.68
CA ALA A 77 -13.12 -12.57 19.13
C ALA A 77 -11.61 -12.38 19.40
N ASP A 78 -10.95 -13.39 19.98
CA ASP A 78 -9.52 -13.44 20.23
C ASP A 78 -8.70 -13.44 18.93
N GLN A 79 -9.11 -14.22 17.93
CA GLN A 79 -8.46 -14.25 16.62
C GLN A 79 -8.68 -12.94 15.85
N LEU A 80 -9.90 -12.40 15.88
CA LEU A 80 -10.20 -11.10 15.26
C LEU A 80 -9.38 -9.97 15.88
N ARG A 81 -9.17 -10.00 17.20
CA ARG A 81 -8.26 -9.09 17.91
C ARG A 81 -6.84 -9.22 17.38
N LYS A 82 -6.30 -10.43 17.23
CA LYS A 82 -4.95 -10.63 16.65
C LYS A 82 -4.86 -10.16 15.20
N VAL A 83 -5.87 -10.41 14.38
CA VAL A 83 -5.90 -9.92 12.98
C VAL A 83 -5.88 -8.39 12.93
N THR A 84 -6.61 -7.74 13.84
CA THR A 84 -6.60 -6.28 13.96
C THR A 84 -5.22 -5.76 14.40
N GLN A 85 -4.57 -6.45 15.34
CA GLN A 85 -3.19 -6.14 15.72
C GLN A 85 -2.19 -6.37 14.57
N LEU A 86 -2.37 -7.42 13.76
CA LEU A 86 -1.57 -7.68 12.57
C LEU A 86 -1.73 -6.56 11.55
N LYS A 87 -2.96 -6.12 11.29
CA LYS A 87 -3.24 -4.97 10.42
C LYS A 87 -2.44 -3.75 10.88
N ASP A 88 -2.53 -3.40 12.15
CA ASP A 88 -1.82 -2.22 12.70
C ASP A 88 -0.30 -2.33 12.52
N LEU A 89 0.28 -3.51 12.77
CA LEU A 89 1.71 -3.76 12.55
C LEU A 89 2.08 -3.58 11.07
N LEU A 90 1.32 -4.19 10.16
CA LEU A 90 1.53 -4.07 8.71
C LEU A 90 1.36 -2.63 8.25
N GLU A 91 0.40 -1.89 8.81
CA GLU A 91 0.17 -0.51 8.43
C GLU A 91 1.35 0.38 8.76
N LYS A 92 1.98 0.16 9.92
CA LYS A 92 3.18 0.87 10.37
C LYS A 92 4.44 0.40 9.64
N ALA A 93 4.58 -0.88 9.35
CA ALA A 93 5.73 -1.43 8.62
C ALA A 93 5.73 -1.02 7.13
N LEU A 94 4.55 -0.96 6.51
CA LEU A 94 4.36 -0.63 5.10
C LEU A 94 4.06 0.86 4.88
N ALA A 95 4.48 1.74 5.79
CA ALA A 95 4.37 3.18 5.60
C ALA A 95 5.15 3.60 4.33
N ILE A 96 4.51 4.41 3.48
CA ILE A 96 5.08 4.87 2.20
C ILE A 96 6.39 5.64 2.42
N ASP A 97 6.38 6.57 3.37
CA ASP A 97 7.58 7.28 3.80
C ASP A 97 8.41 6.37 4.69
N PRO A 98 9.63 5.97 4.29
CA PRO A 98 10.48 5.09 5.09
C PRO A 98 10.78 5.66 6.48
N ALA A 99 10.85 6.99 6.61
CA ALA A 99 11.10 7.65 7.89
C ALA A 99 9.93 7.50 8.89
N LYS A 100 8.75 7.12 8.40
CA LYS A 100 7.55 6.86 9.23
C LYS A 100 7.33 5.37 9.52
N ARG A 101 8.20 4.49 9.01
CA ARG A 101 8.06 3.05 9.27
C ARG A 101 8.40 2.74 10.72
N ILE A 102 7.74 1.73 11.26
CA ILE A 102 8.05 1.20 12.59
C ILE A 102 9.53 0.76 12.66
N SER A 103 10.19 1.07 13.77
CA SER A 103 11.55 0.59 14.03
C SER A 103 11.53 -0.89 14.43
N LEU A 104 12.68 -1.56 14.31
CA LEU A 104 12.80 -2.98 14.71
C LEU A 104 12.42 -3.19 16.17
N ASN A 105 12.93 -2.37 17.09
CA ASN A 105 12.62 -2.47 18.52
C ASN A 105 11.11 -2.32 18.77
N ASN A 106 10.47 -1.33 18.14
CA ASN A 106 9.03 -1.11 18.31
C ASN A 106 8.19 -2.22 17.68
N ALA A 107 8.66 -2.85 16.60
CA ALA A 107 8.00 -3.98 15.97
C ALA A 107 8.06 -5.23 16.87
N LEU A 108 9.20 -5.48 17.50
CA LEU A 108 9.36 -6.58 18.46
C LEU A 108 8.44 -6.41 19.68
N THR A 109 8.24 -5.19 20.15
CA THR A 109 7.34 -4.89 21.28
C THR A 109 5.88 -4.67 20.87
N HIS A 110 5.51 -4.93 19.61
CA HIS A 110 4.15 -4.68 19.13
C HIS A 110 3.15 -5.66 19.79
N PRO A 111 1.90 -5.23 20.12
CA PRO A 111 0.89 -6.13 20.71
C PRO A 111 0.62 -7.39 19.88
N PHE A 112 0.72 -7.29 18.55
CA PHE A 112 0.63 -8.46 17.67
C PHE A 112 1.68 -9.55 17.99
N ILE A 113 2.88 -9.16 18.43
CA ILE A 113 3.96 -10.10 18.77
C ILE A 113 3.91 -10.49 20.25
N GLN A 114 3.61 -9.54 21.14
CA GLN A 114 3.72 -9.74 22.58
C GLN A 114 2.46 -10.35 23.21
N ASP A 115 1.27 -9.98 22.75
CA ASP A 115 0.03 -10.45 23.36
C ASP A 115 -0.22 -11.92 23.00
N LYS A 116 -0.58 -12.71 24.00
CA LYS A 116 -1.06 -14.08 23.80
C LYS A 116 -2.48 -14.06 23.22
N ILE A 117 -2.83 -15.14 22.51
CA ILE A 117 -4.20 -15.39 22.02
C ILE A 117 -5.08 -15.72 23.21
#